data_AF-A0A442G9G6-F1
#
_entry.id   AF-A0A442G9G6-F1
#
_cell.length_a   1.000
_cell.length_b   1.000
_cell.length_c   1.000
_cell.angle_alpha   90.00
_cell.angle_beta   90.00
_cell.angle_gamma   90.00
#
_symmetry.space_group_name_H-M   'P 1'
#
loop_
_entity.id
_entity.type
_entity.pdbx_description
1 polymer ?
#
loop_
_entity_poly.entity_id
_entity_poly.type
_entity_poly.pdbx_seq_one_letter_code
_entity_poly.pdbx_strand_id
1 'polypeptide(L)'
;FPVPLPDLITIWRSTGVPDVETFVHATGDGFPQGDLSLLPDGPSEEDRLANRYQAVVEVTDAEGQVIRSLLDTVNGYTFTAMAAAEAGRRVLAGE
;
A
#
# COMPACT_ATOMS: atom_id res chain seq x y z
N PHE A 1 3.68 6.75 -10.74
CA PHE A 1 3.09 8.10 -10.87
C PHE A 1 2.61 8.56 -9.50
N PRO A 2 2.58 9.87 -9.21
CA PRO A 2 2.13 10.38 -7.91
C PRO A 2 0.61 10.16 -7.75
N VAL A 3 0.19 9.77 -6.55
CA VAL A 3 -1.23 9.55 -6.20
C VAL A 3 -1.45 10.04 -4.78
N PRO A 4 -2.43 10.91 -4.49
CA PRO A 4 -2.70 11.35 -3.13
C PRO A 4 -3.36 10.22 -2.33
N LEU A 5 -2.56 9.50 -1.54
CA LEU A 5 -3.04 8.46 -0.63
C LEU A 5 -3.29 9.02 0.79
N PRO A 6 -4.09 8.33 1.63
CA PRO A 6 -4.35 8.76 3.01
C PRO A 6 -3.08 8.96 3.87
N ASP A 7 -1.98 8.34 3.47
CA ASP A 7 -0.65 8.46 4.07
C ASP A 7 -0.16 9.91 4.16
N LEU A 8 -0.50 10.75 3.17
CA LEU A 8 -0.15 12.18 3.17
C LEU A 8 -0.61 12.89 4.46
N ILE A 9 -1.79 12.53 4.96
CA ILE A 9 -2.36 13.13 6.16
C ILE A 9 -1.83 12.40 7.40
N THR A 10 -1.85 11.08 7.40
CA THR A 10 -1.57 10.28 8.60
C THR A 10 -0.10 10.30 8.99
N ILE A 11 0.83 10.29 8.03
CA ILE A 11 2.28 10.40 8.30
C ILE A 11 2.61 11.78 8.85
N TRP A 12 2.14 12.85 8.20
CA TRP A 12 2.36 14.22 8.71
C TRP A 12 1.82 14.38 10.12
N ARG A 13 0.59 13.90 10.39
CA ARG A 13 -0.04 13.99 11.71
C ARG A 13 0.72 13.22 12.79
N SER A 14 1.31 12.08 12.47
CA SER A 14 1.97 11.21 13.46
C SER A 14 3.45 11.53 13.66
N THR A 15 4.13 12.05 12.64
CA THR A 15 5.60 12.25 12.65
C THR A 15 6.01 13.72 12.60
N GLY A 16 5.14 14.62 12.12
CA GLY A 16 5.49 16.02 11.85
C GLY A 16 6.31 16.25 10.58
N VAL A 17 6.59 15.21 9.78
CA VAL A 17 7.33 15.34 8.51
C VAL A 17 6.52 16.20 7.54
N PRO A 18 7.02 17.38 7.14
CA PRO A 18 6.25 18.36 6.37
C PRO A 18 6.16 18.05 4.88
N ASP A 19 7.06 17.19 4.38
CA ASP A 19 7.19 16.85 2.97
C ASP A 19 6.98 15.33 2.80
N VAL A 20 5.82 14.97 2.26
CA VAL A 20 5.41 13.58 2.06
C VAL A 20 4.89 13.45 0.64
N GLU A 21 5.47 12.54 -0.12
CA GLU A 21 5.03 12.21 -1.47
C GLU A 21 4.70 10.71 -1.57
N THR A 22 3.63 10.39 -2.27
CA THR A 22 3.16 9.02 -2.46
C THR A 22 3.07 8.68 -3.92
N PHE A 23 3.60 7.51 -4.28
CA PHE A 23 3.69 7.05 -5.66
C PHE A 23 3.12 5.64 -5.79
N VAL A 24 2.47 5.39 -6.92
CA VAL A 24 2.03 4.05 -7.31
C VAL A 24 2.72 3.66 -8.60
N HIS A 25 3.14 2.40 -8.66
CA HIS A 25 3.52 1.75 -9.91
C HIS A 25 2.45 0.71 -10.25
N ALA A 26 1.77 0.91 -11.38
CA ALA A 26 0.81 -0.04 -11.91
C ALA A 26 1.42 -0.70 -13.15
N THR A 27 1.49 -2.02 -13.14
CA THR A 27 1.92 -2.85 -14.28
C THR A 27 0.68 -3.47 -14.93
N GLY A 28 0.67 -3.58 -16.26
CA GLY A 28 -0.42 -4.20 -17.03
C GLY A 28 -1.31 -3.21 -17.78
N ASP A 29 -2.48 -3.68 -18.23
CA ASP A 29 -3.38 -2.96 -19.16
C ASP A 29 -4.14 -1.78 -18.53
N GLY A 30 -3.81 -1.42 -17.29
CA GLY A 30 -4.41 -0.31 -16.56
C GLY A 30 -5.82 -0.62 -16.05
N PHE A 31 -6.66 0.40 -15.91
CA PHE A 31 -8.03 0.24 -15.42
C PHE A 31 -8.93 -0.29 -16.54
N PRO A 32 -9.81 -1.26 -16.25
CA PRO A 32 -10.71 -1.84 -17.24
C PRO A 32 -11.57 -0.75 -17.89
N GLN A 33 -11.72 -0.84 -19.21
CA GLN A 33 -12.55 0.04 -20.01
C GLN A 33 -13.81 -0.72 -20.48
N GLY A 34 -14.92 -0.01 -20.69
CA GLY A 34 -16.17 -0.60 -21.16
C GLY A 34 -17.20 -0.81 -20.06
N ASP A 35 -18.07 -1.81 -20.22
CA ASP A 35 -19.14 -2.10 -19.27
C ASP A 35 -18.60 -2.82 -18.01
N LEU A 36 -18.42 -2.05 -16.94
CA LEU A 36 -17.90 -2.53 -15.67
C LEU A 36 -18.81 -3.56 -14.99
N SER A 37 -20.08 -3.67 -15.38
CA SER A 37 -21.00 -4.68 -14.82
C SER A 37 -20.71 -6.10 -15.29
N LEU A 38 -19.92 -6.25 -16.36
CA LEU A 38 -19.48 -7.53 -16.89
C LEU A 38 -18.18 -8.01 -16.25
N LEU A 39 -17.55 -7.20 -15.41
CA LEU A 39 -16.33 -7.58 -14.70
C LEU A 39 -16.64 -8.63 -13.62
N PRO A 40 -15.72 -9.56 -13.37
CA PRO A 40 -15.83 -10.43 -12.21
C PRO A 40 -15.77 -9.61 -10.92
N ASP A 41 -16.34 -10.14 -9.83
CA ASP A 41 -16.32 -9.49 -8.50
C ASP A 41 -14.90 -9.13 -8.03
N GLY A 42 -13.89 -9.87 -8.50
CA GLY A 42 -12.49 -9.61 -8.20
C GLY A 42 -11.55 -10.55 -8.96
N PRO A 43 -10.24 -10.42 -8.72
CA PRO A 43 -9.23 -11.29 -9.32
C PRO A 43 -9.40 -12.73 -8.87
N SER A 44 -9.06 -13.67 -9.75
CA SER A 44 -8.97 -15.08 -9.41
C SER A 44 -7.82 -15.36 -8.42
N GLU A 45 -7.75 -16.58 -7.90
CA GLU A 45 -6.61 -17.01 -7.09
C GLU A 45 -5.30 -16.96 -7.87
N GLU A 46 -5.32 -17.39 -9.15
CA GLU A 46 -4.17 -17.33 -10.03
C GLU A 46 -3.70 -15.90 -10.26
N ASP A 47 -4.64 -14.97 -10.55
CA ASP A 47 -4.33 -13.54 -10.70
C ASP A 47 -3.66 -12.98 -9.44
N ARG A 48 -4.18 -13.34 -8.26
CA ARG A 48 -3.60 -12.91 -6.97
C ARG A 48 -2.20 -13.49 -6.74
N LEU A 49 -1.94 -14.73 -7.13
CA LEU A 49 -0.64 -15.37 -6.95
C LEU A 49 0.41 -14.85 -7.94
N ALA A 50 -0.01 -14.43 -9.12
CA ALA A 50 0.86 -13.84 -10.13
C ALA A 50 1.29 -12.39 -9.80
N ASN A 51 0.53 -11.68 -8.97
CA ASN A 51 0.73 -10.26 -8.71
C ASN A 51 1.28 -9.99 -7.29
N ARG A 52 2.61 -10.07 -7.14
CA ARG A 52 3.30 -9.70 -5.89
C ARG A 52 3.10 -8.23 -5.54
N TYR A 53 3.12 -7.93 -4.24
CA TYR A 53 3.01 -6.56 -3.74
C TYR A 53 4.31 -6.10 -3.10
N GLN A 54 4.79 -4.95 -3.54
CA GLN A 54 5.97 -4.29 -2.99
C GLN A 54 5.62 -2.86 -2.60
N ALA A 55 6.11 -2.44 -1.43
CA ALA A 55 6.01 -1.06 -0.97
C ALA A 55 7.38 -0.60 -0.47
N VAL A 56 7.82 0.57 -0.95
CA VAL A 56 9.10 1.17 -0.57
C VAL A 56 8.80 2.46 0.18
N VAL A 57 9.54 2.70 1.26
CA VAL A 57 9.61 4.00 1.92
C VAL A 57 11.04 4.50 1.88
N GLU A 58 11.19 5.77 1.52
CA GLU A 58 12.42 6.53 1.63
C GLU A 58 12.17 7.70 2.58
N VAL A 59 13.06 7.88 3.55
CA VAL A 59 12.98 8.98 4.52
C VAL A 59 14.31 9.70 4.53
N THR A 60 14.27 11.02 4.47
CA THR A 60 15.43 11.89 4.64
C THR A 60 15.30 12.62 5.97
N ASP A 61 16.33 12.54 6.83
CA ASP A 61 16.35 13.25 8.11
C ASP A 61 16.84 14.70 7.99
N ALA A 62 16.93 15.41 9.13
CA ALA A 62 17.32 16.82 9.18
C ALA A 62 18.78 17.06 8.78
N GLU A 63 19.63 16.05 8.95
CA GLU A 63 21.04 16.04 8.56
C GLU A 63 21.25 15.62 7.10
N GLY A 64 20.18 15.23 6.40
CA GLY A 64 20.21 14.77 5.02
C GLY A 64 20.56 13.30 4.86
N GLN A 65 20.56 12.51 5.94
CA GLN A 65 20.72 11.06 5.85
C GLN A 65 19.45 10.44 5.23
N VAL A 66 19.66 9.56 4.25
CA VAL A 66 18.56 8.85 3.59
C VAL A 66 18.50 7.40 4.07
N ILE A 67 17.34 7.01 4.59
CA ILE A 67 17.03 5.63 4.99
C ILE A 67 15.96 5.08 4.05
N ARG A 68 16.14 3.84 3.60
CA ARG A 68 15.21 3.14 2.71
C ARG A 68 14.80 1.81 3.31
N SER A 69 13.53 1.46 3.15
CA SER A 69 13.01 0.14 3.52
C SER A 69 12.05 -0.36 2.45
N LEU A 70 12.05 -1.68 2.24
CA LEU A 70 11.20 -2.39 1.28
C LEU A 70 10.39 -3.46 2.01
N LEU A 71 9.08 -3.39 1.87
CA LEU A 71 8.18 -4.50 2.09
C LEU A 71 8.01 -5.28 0.78
N ASP A 72 8.34 -6.57 0.80
CA ASP A 72 8.07 -7.50 -0.29
C ASP A 72 7.18 -8.63 0.22
N THR A 73 5.95 -8.74 -0.31
CA THR A 73 4.92 -9.63 0.21
C THR A 73 4.09 -10.29 -0.91
N VAL A 74 3.22 -11.22 -0.51
CA VAL A 74 2.49 -12.12 -1.41
C VAL A 74 1.63 -11.40 -2.44
N ASN A 75 0.71 -10.54 -2.02
CA ASN A 75 -0.14 -9.67 -2.84
C ASN A 75 -0.93 -8.73 -1.94
N GLY A 76 -1.47 -7.64 -2.52
CA GLY A 76 -2.19 -6.61 -1.77
C GLY A 76 -3.47 -7.13 -1.10
N TYR A 77 -4.16 -8.09 -1.71
CA TYR A 77 -5.41 -8.64 -1.17
C TYR A 77 -5.20 -9.45 0.12
N THR A 78 -4.22 -10.35 0.10
CA THR A 78 -3.93 -11.23 1.25
C THR A 78 -3.24 -10.45 2.35
N PHE A 79 -2.22 -9.65 2.01
CA PHE A 79 -1.47 -8.89 2.99
C PHE A 79 -2.36 -7.91 3.75
N THR A 80 -3.20 -7.13 3.04
CA THR A 80 -4.10 -6.16 3.68
C THR A 80 -5.09 -6.84 4.61
N ALA A 81 -5.69 -7.96 4.20
CA ALA A 81 -6.61 -8.72 5.05
C ALA A 81 -5.92 -9.23 6.32
N MET A 82 -4.71 -9.78 6.20
CA MET A 82 -3.92 -10.23 7.36
C MET A 82 -3.52 -9.06 8.26
N ALA A 83 -3.08 -7.93 7.69
CA ALA A 83 -2.70 -6.74 8.45
C ALA A 83 -3.89 -6.17 9.23
N ALA A 84 -5.09 -6.14 8.64
CA ALA A 84 -6.31 -5.72 9.33
C ALA A 84 -6.68 -6.66 10.49
N ALA A 85 -6.61 -7.98 10.27
CA ALA A 85 -6.86 -8.97 11.32
C ALA A 85 -5.85 -8.85 12.46
N GLU A 86 -4.56 -8.64 12.14
CA GLU A 86 -3.49 -8.44 13.12
C GLU A 86 -3.67 -7.14 13.92
N ALA A 87 -4.07 -6.04 13.26
CA ALA A 87 -4.39 -4.79 13.94
C ALA A 87 -5.55 -4.97 14.94
N GLY A 88 -6.62 -5.66 14.52
CA GLY A 88 -7.73 -5.99 15.41
C GLY A 88 -7.31 -6.84 16.60
N ARG A 89 -6.44 -7.84 16.38
CA ARG A 89 -5.88 -8.68 17.45
C ARG A 89 -5.11 -7.85 18.49
N ARG A 90 -4.29 -6.89 18.05
CA ARG A 90 -3.52 -5.99 18.92
C ARG A 90 -4.41 -5.08 19.75
N VAL A 91 -5.42 -4.48 19.14
CA VAL A 91 -6.42 -3.65 19.84
C VAL A 91 -7.14 -4.46 20.92
N LEU A 92 -7.54 -5.70 20.63
CA LEU A 92 -8.16 -6.59 21.62
C LEU A 92 -7.21 -6.98 22.77
N ALA A 93 -5.90 -6.96 22.53
CA ALA A 93 -4.87 -7.17 23.54
C ALA A 93 -4.52 -5.89 24.33
N GLY A 94 -5.07 -4.74 23.95
CA GLY A 94 -4.86 -3.45 24.64
C GLY A 94 -3.67 -2.63 24.14
N GLU A 95 -3.16 -2.92 22.94
CA GLU A 95 -2.23 -2.03 22.21
C GLU A 95 -2.97 -0.83 21.58
#